data_AF-A0A1D6MEG3-F1
#
_entry.id   AF-A0A1D6MEG3-F1
#
_cell.length_a   1.000
_cell.length_b   1.000
_cell.length_c   1.000
_cell.angle_alpha   90.00
_cell.angle_beta   90.00
_cell.angle_gamma   90.00
#
_symmetry.space_group_name_H-M   'P 1'
#
loop_
_entity.id
_entity.type
_entity.pdbx_description
1 polymer ?
#
loop_
_entity_poly.entity_id
_entity_poly.type
_entity_poly.pdbx_seq_one_letter_code
_entity_poly.pdbx_strand_id
1 'polypeptide(L)'
;MEISTKVRPPKLREVIQVPKKVGRDPRFEPVYGSIDKEGCKLDEFLKLIDLVGMQRLQKMIKKSKDLDAIGEMKSRVTWIDKQLKSHPPKNVESEILCEHIKKERETAKAGKRPYYLKKPELRERKLMNKYNELKEAGKLDAFMEKRRRKNASKDHRFMPYRRSGDA
;
A
#
# COMPACT_ATOMS: atom_id res chain seq x y z
N MET A 1 -6.81 -46.08 -36.58
CA MET A 1 -5.76 -46.66 -37.44
C MET A 1 -5.93 -48.16 -37.42
N GLU A 2 -6.44 -48.73 -38.50
CA GLU A 2 -6.56 -50.19 -38.65
C GLU A 2 -5.16 -50.74 -38.98
N ILE A 3 -4.68 -51.72 -38.19
CA ILE A 3 -3.32 -52.25 -38.30
C ILE A 3 -3.42 -53.66 -38.86
N SER A 4 -2.66 -53.95 -39.93
CA SER A 4 -2.62 -55.26 -40.58
C SER A 4 -2.17 -56.35 -39.60
N THR A 5 -2.93 -57.46 -39.53
CA THR A 5 -2.66 -58.61 -38.66
C THR A 5 -1.35 -59.36 -38.97
N LYS A 6 -0.74 -59.11 -40.13
CA LYS A 6 0.54 -59.70 -40.53
C LYS A 6 1.76 -59.05 -39.89
N VAL A 7 1.63 -57.86 -39.29
CA VAL A 7 2.74 -57.15 -38.65
C VAL A 7 2.46 -57.04 -37.17
N ARG A 8 3.40 -57.50 -36.33
CA ARG A 8 3.25 -57.35 -34.87
C ARG A 8 3.23 -55.85 -34.53
N PRO A 9 2.21 -55.35 -33.82
CA PRO A 9 2.17 -53.95 -33.43
C PRO A 9 3.36 -53.64 -32.50
N PRO A 10 3.94 -52.42 -32.58
CA PRO A 10 4.99 -52.01 -31.67
C PRO A 10 4.46 -52.04 -30.23
N LYS A 11 5.28 -52.52 -29.29
CA LYS A 11 4.94 -52.48 -27.87
C LYS A 11 4.78 -51.03 -27.43
N LEU A 12 3.64 -50.71 -26.80
CA LEU A 12 3.44 -49.45 -26.09
C LEU A 12 4.56 -49.32 -25.04
N ARG A 13 5.46 -48.36 -25.23
CA ARG A 13 6.42 -47.96 -24.20
C ARG A 13 5.71 -46.96 -23.30
N GLU A 14 5.48 -47.33 -22.05
CA GLU A 14 5.10 -46.37 -21.02
C GLU A 14 6.29 -45.44 -20.79
N VAL A 15 6.21 -44.23 -21.35
CA VAL A 15 7.20 -43.18 -21.05
C VAL A 15 6.90 -42.71 -19.63
N ILE A 16 7.61 -43.29 -18.66
CA ILE A 16 7.58 -42.83 -17.27
C ILE A 16 8.10 -41.39 -17.29
N GLN A 17 7.20 -40.41 -17.11
CA GLN A 17 7.60 -39.02 -17.02
C GLN A 17 8.34 -38.84 -15.69
N VAL A 18 9.68 -38.84 -15.76
CA VAL A 18 10.51 -38.50 -14.61
C VAL A 18 10.22 -37.05 -14.23
N PRO A 19 9.92 -36.74 -12.95
CA PRO A 19 9.71 -35.36 -12.52
C PRO A 19 10.97 -34.55 -12.84
N LYS A 20 10.82 -33.58 -13.75
CA LYS A 20 11.92 -32.69 -14.14
C LYS A 20 12.27 -31.81 -12.94
N LYS A 21 13.52 -31.89 -12.49
CA LYS A 21 14.07 -30.94 -11.50
C LYS A 21 14.26 -29.59 -12.19
N VAL A 22 13.30 -28.70 -12.01
CA VAL A 22 13.43 -27.31 -12.44
C VAL A 22 14.29 -26.59 -11.40
N GLY A 23 15.39 -25.95 -11.83
CA GLY A 23 16.14 -25.04 -10.99
C GLY A 23 15.29 -23.81 -10.70
N ARG A 24 14.74 -23.74 -9.49
CA ARG A 24 13.80 -22.72 -9.07
C ARG A 24 14.54 -21.68 -8.22
N ASP A 25 14.48 -20.40 -8.60
CA ASP A 25 15.09 -19.34 -7.80
C ASP A 25 14.13 -18.97 -6.65
N PRO A 26 14.54 -19.15 -5.39
CA PRO A 26 13.67 -18.94 -4.24
C PRO A 26 13.08 -17.53 -4.16
N ARG A 27 13.69 -16.53 -4.81
CA ARG A 27 13.16 -15.15 -4.84
C ARG A 27 11.91 -15.00 -5.71
N PHE A 28 11.75 -15.85 -6.70
CA PHE A 28 10.70 -15.74 -7.72
C PHE A 28 9.67 -16.87 -7.65
N GLU A 29 9.79 -17.75 -6.66
CA GLU A 29 8.86 -18.86 -6.50
C GLU A 29 7.55 -18.41 -5.84
N PRO A 30 6.39 -18.73 -6.44
CA PRO A 30 5.08 -18.45 -5.84
C PRO A 30 4.79 -19.33 -4.61
N VAL A 31 5.67 -20.29 -4.30
CA VAL A 31 5.53 -21.23 -3.17
C VAL A 31 5.60 -20.53 -1.81
N TYR A 32 6.23 -19.35 -1.72
CA TYR A 32 6.44 -18.65 -0.46
C TYR A 32 5.24 -17.85 0.06
N GLY A 33 4.08 -17.93 -0.60
CA GLY A 33 2.82 -17.37 -0.11
C GLY A 33 2.69 -15.85 -0.29
N SER A 34 1.58 -15.28 0.20
CA SER A 34 1.36 -13.83 0.19
C SER A 34 2.23 -13.17 1.25
N ILE A 35 2.95 -12.12 0.86
CA ILE A 35 3.71 -11.28 1.79
C ILE A 35 2.71 -10.46 2.62
N ASP A 36 2.81 -10.58 3.95
CA ASP A 36 2.06 -9.76 4.90
C ASP A 36 2.56 -8.31 4.83
N LYS A 37 1.92 -7.49 4.01
CA LYS A 37 2.28 -6.08 3.78
C LYS A 37 2.33 -5.25 5.06
N GLU A 38 1.57 -5.64 6.08
CA GLU A 38 1.52 -4.95 7.37
C GLU A 38 2.64 -5.37 8.34
N GLY A 39 3.18 -6.59 8.17
CA GLY A 39 4.23 -7.17 9.02
C GLY A 39 5.65 -6.99 8.49
N CYS A 40 5.81 -6.39 7.31
CA CYS A 40 7.12 -6.15 6.69
C CYS A 40 7.95 -5.14 7.49
N LYS A 41 8.74 -5.65 8.44
CA LYS A 41 9.73 -4.87 9.22
C LYS A 41 10.78 -4.16 8.36
N LEU A 42 10.88 -4.51 7.07
CA LEU A 42 11.80 -3.87 6.13
C LEU A 42 11.53 -2.37 5.99
N ASP A 43 10.26 -1.97 5.88
CA ASP A 43 9.90 -0.55 5.72
C ASP A 43 10.24 0.25 6.97
N GLU A 44 10.07 -0.35 8.15
CA GLU A 44 10.45 0.27 9.43
C GLU A 44 11.98 0.37 9.55
N PHE A 45 12.71 -0.64 9.08
CA PHE A 45 14.17 -0.63 9.04
C PHE A 45 14.75 0.42 8.09
N LEU A 46 14.17 0.58 6.89
CA LEU A 46 14.57 1.62 5.94
C LEU A 46 14.37 3.02 6.54
N LYS A 47 13.22 3.27 7.18
CA LYS A 47 12.97 4.52 7.91
C LYS A 47 13.99 4.76 9.02
N LEU A 48 14.37 3.72 9.75
CA LEU A 48 15.40 3.82 10.79
C LEU A 48 16.76 4.21 10.20
N ILE A 49 17.17 3.59 9.09
CA ILE A 49 18.41 3.95 8.38
C ILE A 49 18.38 5.42 7.95
N ASP A 50 17.28 5.86 7.35
CA ASP A 50 17.13 7.25 6.89
C ASP A 50 17.22 8.24 8.05
N LEU A 51 16.54 7.96 9.17
CA LEU A 51 16.60 8.79 10.38
C LEU A 51 18.02 8.87 10.96
N VAL A 52 18.72 7.74 11.06
CA VAL A 52 20.12 7.70 11.52
C VAL A 52 21.03 8.47 10.54
N GLY A 53 20.81 8.33 9.24
CA GLY A 53 21.50 9.07 8.19
C GLY A 53 21.32 10.58 8.33
N MET A 54 20.09 11.05 8.55
CA MET A 54 19.78 12.46 8.79
C MET A 54 20.51 13.00 10.02
N GLN A 55 20.50 12.27 11.14
CA GLN A 55 21.21 12.70 12.36
C GLN A 55 22.72 12.80 12.15
N ARG A 56 23.31 11.88 11.39
CA ARG A 56 24.74 11.93 11.03
C ARG A 56 25.04 13.16 10.16
N LEU A 57 24.23 13.43 9.13
CA LEU A 57 24.38 14.62 8.29
C LEU A 57 24.26 15.92 9.10
N GLN A 58 23.30 16.01 10.02
CA GLN A 58 23.17 17.16 10.91
C GLN A 58 24.40 17.37 11.81
N LYS A 59 25.00 16.28 12.32
CA LYS A 59 26.25 16.36 13.08
C LYS A 59 27.42 16.81 12.21
N MET A 60 27.48 16.38 10.94
CA MET A 60 28.51 16.81 9.99
C MET A 60 28.37 18.29 9.66
N ILE A 61 27.16 18.77 9.38
CA ILE A 61 26.86 20.20 9.13
C ILE A 61 27.36 21.09 10.28
N LYS A 62 27.20 20.65 11.53
CA LYS A 62 27.67 21.40 12.71
C LYS A 62 29.19 21.44 12.86
N LYS A 63 29.92 20.50 12.26
CA LYS A 63 31.38 20.35 12.39
C LYS A 63 32.14 20.95 11.21
N SER A 64 31.58 20.88 10.02
CA SER A 64 32.19 21.40 8.79
C SER A 64 32.25 22.92 8.80
N LYS A 65 33.29 23.47 8.17
CA LYS A 65 33.45 24.91 7.94
C LYS A 65 33.19 25.31 6.48
N ASP A 66 33.28 24.34 5.57
CA ASP A 66 33.11 24.56 4.12
C ASP A 66 31.64 24.81 3.76
N LEU A 67 31.37 25.98 3.16
CA LEU A 67 30.02 26.45 2.89
C LEU A 67 29.30 25.61 1.82
N ASP A 68 30.00 25.20 0.76
CA ASP A 68 29.42 24.39 -0.33
C ASP A 68 29.02 22.99 0.17
N ALA A 69 29.91 22.31 0.90
CA ALA A 69 29.62 21.01 1.50
C ALA A 69 28.44 21.08 2.49
N ILE A 70 28.33 22.18 3.26
CA ILE A 70 27.17 22.43 4.13
C ILE A 70 25.88 22.56 3.31
N GLY A 71 25.93 23.25 2.16
CA GLY A 71 24.81 23.41 1.24
C GLY A 71 24.30 22.07 0.69
N GLU A 72 25.21 21.21 0.26
CA GLU A 72 24.90 19.86 -0.24
C GLU A 72 24.29 18.99 0.88
N MET A 73 24.91 18.97 2.06
CA MET A 73 24.39 18.20 3.20
C MET A 73 23.00 18.67 3.63
N LYS A 74 22.74 19.98 3.66
CA LYS A 74 21.40 20.53 3.94
C LYS A 74 20.39 20.10 2.89
N SER A 75 20.76 20.15 1.61
CA SER A 75 19.92 19.69 0.49
C SER A 75 19.61 18.20 0.60
N ARG A 76 20.55 17.39 1.09
CA ARG A 76 20.32 15.97 1.33
C ARG A 76 19.35 15.74 2.49
N VAL A 77 19.48 16.49 3.58
CA VAL A 77 18.55 16.41 4.72
C VAL A 77 17.13 16.78 4.31
N THR A 78 16.94 17.85 3.53
CA THR A 78 15.61 18.24 3.04
C THR A 78 15.02 17.20 2.08
N TRP A 79 15.86 16.57 1.25
CA TRP A 79 15.42 15.47 0.40
C TRP A 79 14.92 14.26 1.21
N ILE A 80 15.67 13.83 2.22
CA ILE A 80 15.25 12.71 3.08
C ILE A 80 13.96 13.06 3.84
N ASP A 81 13.86 14.28 4.39
CA ASP A 81 12.64 14.75 5.07
C ASP A 81 11.42 14.76 4.12
N LYS A 82 11.61 15.16 2.86
CA LYS A 82 10.57 15.09 1.84
C LYS A 82 10.16 13.65 1.54
N GLN A 83 11.11 12.72 1.43
CA GLN A 83 10.80 11.30 1.24
C GLN A 83 9.97 10.78 2.42
N LEU A 84 10.41 11.05 3.65
CA LEU A 84 9.73 10.61 4.86
C LEU A 84 8.29 11.12 4.96
N LYS A 85 8.06 12.39 4.60
CA LYS A 85 6.72 13.01 4.54
C LYS A 85 5.87 12.55 3.37
N SER A 86 6.49 12.13 2.27
CA SER A 86 5.79 11.67 1.07
C SER A 86 5.29 10.24 1.18
N HIS A 87 5.88 9.44 2.07
CA HIS A 87 5.38 8.10 2.33
C HIS A 87 3.92 8.19 2.79
N PRO A 88 3.02 7.40 2.20
CA PRO A 88 1.65 7.38 2.65
C PRO A 88 1.63 7.00 4.14
N PRO A 89 0.77 7.63 4.95
CA PRO A 89 0.58 7.18 6.32
C PRO A 89 0.27 5.67 6.31
N LYS A 90 0.64 4.98 7.40
CA LYS A 90 0.26 3.58 7.62
C LYS A 90 -1.24 3.42 7.34
N ASN A 91 -1.67 2.22 6.94
CA ASN A 91 -3.08 1.96 6.61
C ASN A 91 -3.96 2.37 7.80
N VAL A 92 -4.60 3.56 7.73
CA VAL A 92 -5.54 4.04 8.77
C VAL A 92 -6.62 2.99 9.05
N GLU A 93 -6.91 2.16 8.04
CA GLU A 93 -7.78 1.00 8.13
C GLU A 93 -7.29 -0.05 9.15
N SER A 94 -6.01 -0.41 9.11
CA SER A 94 -5.42 -1.42 10.00
C SER A 94 -5.33 -0.90 11.43
N GLU A 95 -5.09 0.40 11.60
CA GLU A 95 -5.09 1.05 12.92
C GLU A 95 -6.49 1.00 13.55
N ILE A 96 -7.52 1.44 12.81
CA ILE A 96 -8.93 1.36 13.26
C ILE A 96 -9.32 -0.09 13.59
N LEU A 97 -8.88 -1.06 12.78
CA LEU A 97 -9.16 -2.47 13.01
C LEU A 97 -8.45 -2.99 14.27
N CYS A 98 -7.17 -2.66 14.45
CA CYS A 98 -6.39 -3.02 15.63
C CYS A 98 -7.01 -2.45 16.91
N GLU A 99 -7.39 -1.18 16.92
CA GLU A 99 -8.06 -0.54 18.04
C GLU A 99 -9.40 -1.21 18.36
N HIS A 100 -10.18 -1.53 17.32
CA HIS A 100 -11.45 -2.22 17.47
C HIS A 100 -11.26 -3.62 18.07
N ILE A 101 -10.34 -4.41 17.53
CA ILE A 101 -10.02 -5.76 18.04
C ILE A 101 -9.57 -5.70 19.50
N LYS A 102 -8.76 -4.70 19.89
CA LYS A 102 -8.34 -4.52 21.29
C LYS A 102 -9.55 -4.30 22.21
N LYS A 103 -10.45 -3.37 21.85
CA LYS A 103 -11.67 -3.08 22.61
C LYS A 103 -12.57 -4.31 22.72
N GLU A 104 -12.77 -5.02 21.62
CA GLU A 104 -13.59 -6.23 21.59
C GLU A 104 -12.98 -7.38 22.39
N ARG A 105 -11.65 -7.46 22.44
CA ARG A 105 -10.96 -8.44 23.29
C ARG A 105 -11.20 -8.16 24.77
N GLU A 106 -11.29 -6.90 25.17
CA GLU A 106 -11.60 -6.49 26.55
C GLU A 106 -13.06 -6.77 26.91
N THR A 107 -14.00 -6.43 26.02
CA THR A 107 -15.43 -6.74 26.24
C THR A 107 -15.70 -8.24 26.26
N ALA A 108 -14.98 -9.02 25.43
CA ALA A 108 -15.06 -10.47 25.41
C ALA A 108 -14.53 -11.10 26.70
N LYS A 109 -13.45 -10.56 27.29
CA LYS A 109 -12.98 -10.98 28.62
C LYS A 109 -14.04 -10.75 29.70
N ALA A 110 -14.86 -9.71 29.56
CA ALA A 110 -15.99 -9.45 30.44
C ALA A 110 -17.24 -10.32 30.12
N GLY A 111 -17.12 -11.31 29.23
CA GLY A 111 -18.18 -12.26 28.89
C GLY A 111 -19.17 -11.80 27.82
N LYS A 112 -18.98 -10.61 27.22
CA LYS A 112 -19.82 -10.15 26.10
C LYS A 112 -19.42 -10.86 24.80
N ARG A 113 -20.36 -11.00 23.87
CA ARG A 113 -20.09 -11.59 22.56
C ARG A 113 -19.23 -10.64 21.72
N PRO A 114 -18.06 -11.07 21.21
CA PRO A 114 -17.20 -10.21 20.38
C PRO A 114 -17.91 -9.78 19.09
N TYR A 115 -17.74 -8.52 18.71
CA TYR A 115 -18.25 -7.97 17.46
C TYR A 115 -17.13 -7.57 16.51
N TYR A 116 -17.17 -8.04 15.26
CA TYR A 116 -16.20 -7.64 14.24
C TYR A 116 -16.76 -6.52 13.36
N LEU A 117 -15.95 -5.49 13.15
CA LEU A 117 -16.36 -4.30 12.41
C LEU A 117 -16.71 -4.65 10.95
N LYS A 118 -17.89 -4.21 10.49
CA LYS A 118 -18.28 -4.40 9.10
C LYS A 118 -17.54 -3.41 8.18
N LYS A 119 -17.42 -3.77 6.90
CA LYS A 119 -16.85 -2.90 5.85
C LYS A 119 -17.47 -1.49 5.78
N PRO A 120 -18.81 -1.29 5.81
CA PRO A 120 -19.40 0.05 5.86
C PRO A 120 -18.96 0.87 7.08
N GLU A 121 -19.03 0.28 8.27
CA GLU A 121 -18.64 0.96 9.54
C GLU A 121 -17.17 1.36 9.53
N LEU A 122 -16.30 0.52 8.96
CA LEU A 122 -14.89 0.83 8.76
C LEU A 122 -14.70 2.04 7.83
N ARG A 123 -15.53 2.18 6.78
CA ARG A 123 -15.49 3.35 5.88
C ARG A 123 -15.97 4.61 6.58
N GLU A 124 -17.00 4.52 7.41
CA GLU A 124 -17.52 5.64 8.19
C GLU A 124 -16.48 6.14 9.20
N ARG A 125 -15.84 5.24 9.96
CA ARG A 125 -14.77 5.60 10.90
C ARG A 125 -13.61 6.31 10.20
N LYS A 126 -13.17 5.81 9.04
CA LYS A 126 -12.14 6.50 8.23
C LYS A 126 -12.57 7.89 7.79
N LEU A 127 -13.84 8.04 7.38
CA LEU A 127 -14.37 9.33 6.94
C LEU A 127 -14.42 10.32 8.11
N MET A 128 -14.81 9.86 9.29
CA MET A 128 -14.81 10.66 10.53
C MET A 128 -13.41 11.08 10.94
N ASN A 129 -12.43 10.17 10.96
CA ASN A 129 -11.03 10.50 11.28
C ASN A 129 -10.49 11.57 10.32
N LYS A 130 -10.69 11.37 9.01
CA LYS A 130 -10.28 12.34 7.99
C LYS A 130 -10.97 13.70 8.14
N TYR A 131 -12.24 13.71 8.54
CA TYR A 131 -12.98 14.94 8.80
C TYR A 131 -12.36 15.70 9.98
N ASN A 132 -12.09 15.00 11.09
CA ASN A 132 -11.47 15.59 12.28
C ASN A 132 -10.08 16.14 11.97
N GLU A 133 -9.22 15.38 11.29
CA GLU A 133 -7.89 15.83 10.85
C GLU A 133 -7.97 17.12 10.01
N LEU A 134 -8.89 17.19 9.06
CA LEU A 134 -9.06 18.37 8.20
C LEU A 134 -9.65 19.57 8.95
N LYS A 135 -10.51 19.32 9.94
CA LYS A 135 -11.10 20.35 10.79
C LYS A 135 -10.05 20.95 11.72
N GLU A 136 -9.25 20.12 12.37
CA GLU A 136 -8.11 20.53 13.21
C GLU A 136 -7.07 21.29 12.39
N ALA A 137 -6.80 20.86 11.15
CA ALA A 137 -5.89 21.55 10.25
C ALA A 137 -6.46 22.85 9.63
N GLY A 138 -7.74 23.16 9.84
CA GLY A 138 -8.42 24.32 9.23
C GLY A 138 -8.57 24.25 7.71
N LYS A 139 -8.42 23.06 7.11
CA LYS A 139 -8.42 22.85 5.64
C LYS A 139 -9.71 22.24 5.11
N LEU A 140 -10.71 22.11 5.97
CA LEU A 140 -11.99 21.44 5.66
C LEU A 140 -12.73 22.13 4.49
N ASP A 141 -12.85 23.46 4.53
CA ASP A 141 -13.61 24.20 3.51
C ASP A 141 -12.98 24.07 2.12
N ALA A 142 -11.65 24.25 2.04
CA ALA A 142 -10.90 24.07 0.79
C ALA A 142 -11.00 22.63 0.26
N PHE A 143 -11.02 21.63 1.15
CA PHE A 143 -11.23 20.24 0.75
C PHE A 143 -12.63 20.01 0.19
N MET A 144 -13.66 20.58 0.83
CA MET A 144 -15.04 20.48 0.39
C MET A 144 -15.26 21.20 -0.94
N GLU A 145 -14.69 22.39 -1.13
CA GLU A 145 -14.73 23.12 -2.40
C GLU A 145 -14.10 22.30 -3.53
N LYS A 146 -12.91 21.73 -3.32
CA LYS A 146 -12.25 20.83 -4.30
C LYS A 146 -13.12 19.61 -4.61
N ARG A 147 -13.79 19.04 -3.60
CA ARG A 147 -14.68 17.89 -3.79
C ARG A 147 -15.92 18.26 -4.59
N ARG A 148 -16.55 19.41 -4.30
CA ARG A 148 -17.68 19.96 -5.07
C ARG A 148 -17.28 20.19 -6.53
N ARG A 149 -16.13 20.83 -6.78
CA ARG A 149 -15.59 21.05 -8.13
C ARG A 149 -15.39 19.74 -8.89
N LYS A 150 -14.77 18.74 -8.27
CA LYS A 150 -14.56 17.42 -8.88
C LYS A 150 -15.87 16.69 -9.18
N ASN A 151 -16.87 16.80 -8.31
CA ASN A 151 -18.19 16.21 -8.53
C ASN A 151 -18.90 16.90 -9.69
N ALA A 152 -18.93 18.24 -9.71
CA ALA A 152 -19.52 19.01 -10.81
C ALA A 152 -18.87 18.66 -12.16
N SER A 153 -17.53 18.55 -12.22
CA SER A 153 -16.85 18.12 -13.45
C SER A 153 -17.20 16.69 -13.88
N LYS A 154 -17.47 15.78 -12.93
CA LYS A 154 -17.94 14.42 -13.25
C LYS A 154 -19.38 14.43 -13.76
N ASP A 155 -20.25 15.21 -13.13
CA ASP A 155 -21.65 15.32 -13.54
C ASP A 155 -21.75 15.95 -14.94
N HIS A 156 -20.91 16.96 -15.24
CA HIS A 156 -20.79 17.53 -16.58
C HIS A 156 -20.43 16.51 -17.67
N ARG A 157 -19.74 15.40 -17.34
CA ARG A 157 -19.43 14.34 -18.31
C ARG A 157 -20.69 13.60 -18.77
N PHE A 158 -21.70 13.50 -17.91
CA PHE A 158 -22.95 12.82 -18.19
C PHE A 158 -24.07 13.79 -18.62
N MET A 159 -23.78 15.08 -18.62
CA MET A 159 -24.70 16.07 -19.18
C MET A 159 -24.65 16.02 -20.71
N PRO A 160 -25.81 15.97 -21.39
CA PRO A 160 -25.84 16.03 -22.84
C PRO A 160 -25.24 17.37 -23.30
N TYR A 161 -24.39 17.31 -24.33
CA TYR A 161 -23.91 18.54 -24.98
C TYR A 161 -25.11 19.35 -25.47
N ARG A 162 -25.08 20.66 -25.25
CA ARG A 162 -26.06 21.58 -25.82
C ARG A 162 -26.04 21.36 -27.33
N ARG A 163 -27.15 20.90 -27.90
CA ARG A 163 -27.29 20.79 -29.37
C ARG A 163 -26.97 22.16 -29.95
N SER A 164 -25.99 22.22 -30.85
CA SER A 164 -25.81 23.37 -31.73
C SER A 164 -27.11 23.52 -32.50
N GLY A 165 -27.92 24.52 -32.13
CA GLY A 165 -29.05 24.91 -32.95
C GLY A 165 -28.48 25.49 -34.22
N ASP A 166 -28.71 24.83 -35.35
CA ASP A 166 -28.55 25.44 -36.66
C ASP A 166 -29.43 26.71 -36.67
N ALA A 167 -28.77 27.85 -36.76
CA ALA A 167 -29.36 29.15 -37.09
C ALA A 167 -28.80 29.56 -38.45
#